data_AF-A0A196LAV0-F1
#
_entry.id   AF-A0A196LAV0-F1
#
_cell.length_a   1.000
_cell.length_b   1.000
_cell.length_c   1.000
_cell.angle_alpha   90.00
_cell.angle_beta   90.00
_cell.angle_gamma   90.00
#
_symmetry.space_group_name_H-M   'P 1'
#
loop_
_entity.id
_entity.type
_entity.pdbx_description
1 polymer ?
#
loop_
_entity_poly.entity_id
_entity_poly.type
_entity_poly.pdbx_seq_one_letter_code
_entity_poly.pdbx_strand_id
1 'polypeptide(L)'
;MSEVVSVRSATPHGRVIELRVDGWPGNLAGQHVDVRLTAEDGYQAVRSYSLASSGDGDVLELAVDEVPDGEVSPYLVEDVRPGDELEVRGPIGAYFVWTPDRTEPVQLIAGGSGIVPLLAMARVHARASSAAPMRMLYSVRSAADAFYADELGALPDDAFTVDWAYTRSAPPGHPRAAGRVDAATLAASTIPAAEQPSVYVCGPTGFVEAVADLLVSAGHDPDRIRTERFGGA
;
A
#
# COMPACT_ATOMS: atom_id res chain seq x y z
N MET A 1 -9.79 18.11 12.88
CA MET A 1 -9.62 17.07 13.91
C MET A 1 -10.23 15.80 13.35
N SER A 2 -9.67 14.65 13.70
CA SER A 2 -10.22 13.35 13.31
C SER A 2 -10.43 12.49 14.54
N GLU A 3 -11.45 11.63 14.50
CA GLU A 3 -11.77 10.69 15.57
C GLU A 3 -11.49 9.26 15.09
N VAL A 4 -10.81 8.47 15.91
CA VAL A 4 -10.58 7.06 15.65
C VAL A 4 -11.89 6.29 15.84
N VAL A 5 -12.40 5.71 14.76
CA VAL A 5 -13.66 4.96 14.75
C VAL A 5 -13.43 3.51 15.12
N SER A 6 -12.37 2.90 14.59
CA SER A 6 -12.05 1.51 14.83
C SER A 6 -10.55 1.25 14.73
N VAL A 7 -10.08 0.25 15.49
CA VAL A 7 -8.71 -0.25 15.43
C VAL A 7 -8.78 -1.78 15.43
N ARG A 8 -8.14 -2.43 14.46
CA ARG A 8 -8.10 -3.89 14.36
C ARG A 8 -6.70 -4.39 14.02
N SER A 9 -6.35 -5.56 14.55
CA SER A 9 -5.12 -6.24 14.17
C SER A 9 -5.16 -6.64 12.70
N ALA A 10 -4.07 -6.34 11.98
CA ALA A 10 -3.87 -6.73 10.58
C ALA A 10 -2.81 -7.81 10.45
N THR A 11 -1.71 -7.65 11.20
CA THR A 11 -0.58 -8.57 11.31
C THR A 11 -0.10 -8.58 12.77
N PRO A 12 0.85 -9.44 13.17
CA PRO A 12 1.44 -9.38 14.51
C PRO A 12 2.01 -8.00 14.89
N HIS A 13 2.47 -7.22 13.90
CA HIS A 13 3.12 -5.92 14.09
C HIS A 13 2.34 -4.77 13.46
N GLY A 14 1.09 -5.01 13.04
CA GLY A 14 0.35 -4.08 12.20
C GLY A 14 -1.09 -3.92 12.63
N ARG A 15 -1.62 -2.70 12.44
CA ARG A 15 -3.03 -2.36 12.68
C ARG A 15 -3.66 -1.74 11.45
N VAL A 16 -4.96 -1.96 11.30
CA VAL A 16 -5.81 -1.08 10.49
C VAL A 16 -6.54 -0.14 11.44
N ILE A 17 -6.53 1.15 11.10
CA ILE A 17 -7.14 2.24 11.86
C ILE A 17 -8.11 2.96 10.93
N GLU A 18 -9.36 3.08 11.35
CA GLU A 18 -10.35 3.89 10.65
C GLU A 18 -10.50 5.24 11.36
N LEU A 19 -10.37 6.34 10.62
CA LEU A 19 -10.46 7.71 11.12
C LEU A 19 -11.64 8.42 10.47
N ARG A 20 -12.57 8.95 11.25
CA ARG A 20 -13.58 9.89 10.74
C ARG A 20 -12.99 11.30 10.72
N VAL A 21 -13.06 11.95 9.58
CA VAL A 21 -12.54 13.31 9.38
C VAL A 21 -13.67 14.22 8.93
N ASP A 22 -14.16 15.06 9.84
CA ASP A 22 -15.24 15.99 9.55
C ASP A 22 -14.84 16.97 8.43
N GLY A 23 -15.71 17.08 7.41
CA GLY A 23 -15.47 17.95 6.27
C GLY A 23 -14.38 17.45 5.31
N TRP A 24 -14.05 16.15 5.33
CA TRP A 24 -13.13 15.57 4.37
C TRP A 24 -13.61 15.78 2.94
N PRO A 25 -12.76 16.29 2.02
CA PRO A 25 -13.17 16.55 0.64
C PRO A 25 -13.22 15.30 -0.25
N GLY A 26 -12.94 14.12 0.32
CA GLY A 26 -12.68 12.90 -0.42
C GLY A 26 -11.20 12.75 -0.81
N ASN A 27 -10.83 11.57 -1.32
CA ASN A 27 -9.47 11.29 -1.79
C ASN A 27 -9.43 10.29 -2.95
N LEU A 28 -8.35 10.33 -3.72
CA LEU A 28 -8.06 9.40 -4.79
C LEU A 28 -7.26 8.20 -4.28
N ALA A 29 -7.36 7.06 -4.97
CA ALA A 29 -6.58 5.87 -4.66
C ALA A 29 -5.10 6.10 -4.93
N GLY A 30 -4.28 5.91 -3.89
CA GLY A 30 -2.85 6.20 -3.91
C GLY A 30 -2.44 7.52 -3.26
N GLN A 31 -3.40 8.29 -2.72
CA GLN A 31 -3.08 9.44 -1.87
C GLN A 31 -2.77 9.02 -0.43
N HIS A 32 -2.14 9.93 0.31
CA HIS A 32 -1.80 9.76 1.72
C HIS A 32 -2.26 10.97 2.55
N VAL A 33 -2.10 10.85 3.86
CA VAL A 33 -2.27 11.94 4.82
C VAL A 33 -1.03 12.07 5.68
N ASP A 34 -0.79 13.28 6.19
CA ASP A 34 0.14 13.47 7.29
C ASP A 34 -0.61 13.33 8.62
N VAL A 35 -0.13 12.41 9.47
CA VAL A 35 -0.58 12.26 10.85
C VAL A 35 0.41 12.97 11.75
N ARG A 36 -0.09 13.89 12.58
CA ARG A 36 0.69 14.61 13.59
C ARG A 36 0.33 14.09 14.97
N LEU A 37 1.33 13.74 15.75
CA LEU A 37 1.22 13.47 17.18
C LEU A 37 1.90 14.61 17.94
N THR A 38 1.24 15.10 19.00
CA THR A 38 1.76 16.13 19.89
C THR A 38 1.89 15.54 21.30
N ALA A 39 3.10 15.48 21.85
CA ALA A 39 3.36 15.02 23.21
C ALA A 39 2.99 16.10 24.25
N GLU A 40 2.88 15.70 25.53
CA GLU A 40 2.51 16.61 26.63
C GLU A 40 3.49 17.78 26.81
N ASP A 41 4.77 17.59 26.49
CA ASP A 41 5.81 18.62 26.52
C ASP A 41 5.80 19.54 25.29
N GLY A 42 4.86 19.32 24.36
CA GLY A 42 4.70 20.08 23.12
C GLY A 42 5.55 19.58 21.95
N TYR A 43 6.32 18.49 22.12
CA TYR A 43 7.04 17.88 21.00
C TYR A 43 6.05 17.37 19.94
N GLN A 44 6.36 17.61 18.65
CA GLN A 44 5.51 17.18 17.54
C GLN A 44 6.26 16.28 16.58
N ALA A 45 5.69 15.11 16.31
CA ALA A 45 6.14 14.20 15.29
C ALA A 45 5.09 14.11 14.17
N VAL A 46 5.52 14.24 12.92
CA VAL A 46 4.66 14.12 11.73
C VAL A 46 5.16 12.99 10.86
N ARG A 47 4.28 12.09 10.43
CA ARG A 47 4.58 11.03 9.47
C ARG A 47 3.45 10.88 8.46
N SER A 48 3.81 10.58 7.23
CA SER A 48 2.86 10.33 6.15
C SER A 48 2.39 8.87 6.15
N TYR A 49 1.09 8.66 5.98
CA TYR A 49 0.45 7.35 5.88
C TYR A 49 -0.47 7.29 4.67
N SER A 50 -0.22 6.34 3.78
CA SER A 50 -1.06 6.10 2.62
C SER A 50 -2.48 5.67 3.03
N LEU A 51 -3.46 6.03 2.21
CA LEU A 51 -4.86 5.68 2.43
C LEU A 51 -5.19 4.36 1.70
N ALA A 52 -5.79 3.42 2.42
CA ALA A 52 -6.43 2.24 1.83
C ALA A 52 -7.87 2.54 1.37
N SER A 53 -8.45 3.66 1.82
CA SER A 53 -9.75 4.18 1.38
C SER A 53 -9.62 5.14 0.19
N SER A 54 -10.73 5.38 -0.51
CA SER A 54 -10.85 6.33 -1.61
C SER A 54 -12.31 6.69 -1.88
N GLY A 55 -12.55 7.84 -2.50
CA GLY A 55 -13.87 8.37 -2.82
C GLY A 55 -14.28 9.52 -1.90
N ASP A 56 -15.57 9.81 -1.85
CA ASP A 56 -16.13 10.99 -1.18
C ASP A 56 -16.50 10.73 0.31
N GLY A 57 -16.17 9.55 0.83
CA GLY A 57 -16.46 9.18 2.22
C GLY A 57 -15.55 9.91 3.21
N ASP A 58 -16.06 10.17 4.40
CA ASP A 58 -15.36 10.85 5.50
C ASP A 58 -14.58 9.90 6.44
N VAL A 59 -14.68 8.58 6.21
CA VAL A 59 -13.93 7.57 6.94
C VAL A 59 -12.70 7.15 6.14
N LEU A 60 -11.53 7.45 6.69
CA LEU A 60 -10.22 7.11 6.15
C LEU A 60 -9.75 5.78 6.72
N GLU A 61 -9.20 4.90 5.89
CA GLU A 61 -8.56 3.66 6.36
C GLU A 61 -7.04 3.79 6.24
N LEU A 62 -6.34 3.71 7.37
CA LEU A 62 -4.88 3.60 7.45
C LEU A 62 -4.51 2.16 7.80
N ALA A 63 -3.46 1.63 7.18
CA ALA A 63 -2.80 0.42 7.68
C ALA A 63 -1.37 0.77 8.08
N VAL A 64 -1.07 0.58 9.35
CA VAL A 64 0.20 0.96 9.96
C VAL A 64 0.95 -0.31 10.33
N ASP A 65 2.15 -0.45 9.80
CA ASP A 65 3.12 -1.46 10.24
C ASP A 65 4.10 -0.78 11.20
N GLU A 66 4.39 -1.46 12.30
CA GLU A 66 5.23 -0.93 13.36
C GLU A 66 6.69 -0.85 12.90
N VAL A 67 7.27 0.35 13.04
CA VAL A 67 8.72 0.54 13.09
C VAL A 67 9.11 0.63 14.57
N PRO A 68 9.79 -0.38 15.15
CA PRO A 68 10.02 -0.45 16.60
C PRO A 68 10.74 0.78 17.18
N ASP A 69 11.71 1.32 16.45
CA ASP A 69 12.46 2.52 16.85
C ASP A 69 11.84 3.83 16.30
N GLY A 70 10.60 3.77 15.82
CA GLY A 70 9.87 4.90 15.24
C GLY A 70 9.13 5.72 16.30
N GLU A 71 9.00 7.02 16.07
CA GLU A 71 8.31 7.92 17.03
C GLU A 71 6.78 7.86 16.95
N VAL A 72 6.23 7.45 15.80
CA VAL A 72 4.78 7.54 15.52
C VAL A 72 4.14 6.16 15.39
N SER A 73 4.77 5.23 14.67
CA SER A 73 4.16 3.92 14.40
C SER A 73 3.92 3.05 15.65
N PRO A 74 4.79 3.02 16.69
CA PRO A 74 4.48 2.26 17.89
C PRO A 74 3.23 2.79 18.59
N TYR A 75 3.10 4.11 18.73
CA TYR A 75 1.90 4.71 19.31
C TYR A 75 0.63 4.34 18.53
N LEU A 76 0.66 4.43 17.19
CA LEU A 76 -0.48 4.06 16.35
C LEU A 76 -0.83 2.56 16.44
N VAL A 77 0.15 1.69 16.65
CA VAL A 77 -0.05 0.22 16.67
C VAL A 77 -0.43 -0.30 18.06
N GLU A 78 0.16 0.26 19.11
CA GLU A 78 0.09 -0.24 20.47
C GLU A 78 -0.87 0.56 21.35
N ASP A 79 -1.00 1.87 21.16
CA ASP A 79 -1.67 2.76 22.11
C ASP A 79 -2.99 3.32 21.62
N VAL A 80 -3.13 3.63 20.33
CA VAL A 80 -4.37 4.23 19.77
C VAL A 80 -5.59 3.32 19.99
N ARG A 81 -6.71 3.93 20.38
CA ARG A 81 -8.01 3.29 20.65
C ARG A 81 -9.15 4.03 19.96
N PRO A 82 -10.29 3.36 19.72
CA PRO A 82 -11.52 4.04 19.31
C PRO A 82 -11.90 5.17 20.28
N GLY A 83 -12.27 6.33 19.74
CA GLY A 83 -12.57 7.56 20.46
C GLY A 83 -11.39 8.51 20.64
N ASP A 84 -10.16 8.07 20.35
CA ASP A 84 -9.00 8.97 20.38
C ASP A 84 -9.07 9.99 19.24
N GLU A 85 -8.53 11.18 19.49
CA GLU A 85 -8.41 12.21 18.46
C GLU A 85 -7.02 12.20 17.84
N LEU A 86 -6.95 12.25 16.50
CA LEU A 86 -5.70 12.39 15.76
C LEU A 86 -5.72 13.65 14.88
N GLU A 87 -4.58 14.32 14.81
CA GLU A 87 -4.39 15.44 13.91
C GLU A 87 -3.97 14.93 12.52
N VAL A 88 -4.86 15.11 11.54
CA VAL A 88 -4.66 14.63 10.17
C VAL A 88 -4.70 15.80 9.19
N ARG A 89 -3.77 15.81 8.23
CA ARG A 89 -3.74 16.75 7.11
C ARG A 89 -3.71 15.99 5.79
N GLY A 90 -4.62 16.35 4.89
CA GLY A 90 -4.64 15.85 3.51
C GLY A 90 -5.94 16.17 2.79
N PRO A 91 -6.23 15.48 1.67
CA PRO A 91 -5.39 14.45 1.06
C PRO A 91 -4.11 15.04 0.44
N ILE A 92 -3.03 14.26 0.38
CA ILE A 92 -1.73 14.65 -0.18
C ILE A 92 -1.31 13.65 -1.26
N GLY A 93 -0.61 14.16 -2.28
CA GLY A 93 -0.05 13.37 -3.38
C GLY A 93 -0.94 13.36 -4.62
N ALA A 94 -0.37 13.63 -5.79
CA ALA A 94 -1.06 13.51 -7.09
C ALA A 94 -0.30 12.59 -8.05
N TYR A 95 0.99 12.35 -7.80
CA TYR A 95 1.86 11.55 -8.65
C TYR A 95 1.51 10.07 -8.61
N PHE A 96 1.32 9.51 -7.41
CA PHE A 96 1.10 8.08 -7.19
C PHE A 96 -0.38 7.69 -7.21
N VAL A 97 -1.18 8.31 -8.10
CA VAL A 97 -2.62 8.07 -8.17
C VAL A 97 -3.00 7.21 -9.38
N TRP A 98 -3.96 6.30 -9.19
CA TRP A 98 -4.63 5.59 -10.28
C TRP A 98 -6.13 5.92 -10.30
N THR A 99 -6.70 5.98 -11.49
CA THR A 99 -8.11 6.32 -11.73
C THR A 99 -8.71 5.37 -12.79
N PRO A 100 -10.01 5.03 -12.69
CA PRO A 100 -10.63 3.99 -13.51
C PRO A 100 -10.90 4.39 -14.98
N ASP A 101 -10.67 5.64 -15.36
CA ASP A 101 -10.70 6.09 -16.75
C ASP A 101 -9.48 5.61 -17.56
N ARG A 102 -8.45 5.11 -16.88
CA ARG A 102 -7.26 4.50 -17.47
C ARG A 102 -7.58 3.10 -17.98
N THR A 103 -7.24 2.84 -19.24
CA THR A 103 -7.57 1.58 -19.93
C THR A 103 -6.34 0.74 -20.24
N GLU A 104 -5.14 1.28 -20.05
CA GLU A 104 -3.91 0.51 -20.16
C GLU A 104 -3.81 -0.57 -19.05
N PRO A 105 -3.08 -1.67 -19.28
CA PRO A 105 -2.76 -2.63 -18.22
C PRO A 105 -2.07 -1.95 -17.03
N VAL A 106 -2.31 -2.45 -15.83
CA VAL A 106 -1.80 -1.87 -14.58
C VAL A 106 -1.00 -2.91 -13.81
N GLN A 107 0.27 -2.59 -13.55
CA GLN A 107 1.12 -3.41 -12.70
C GLN A 107 1.27 -2.74 -11.33
N LEU A 108 0.87 -3.43 -10.27
CA LEU A 108 1.07 -3.03 -8.88
C LEU A 108 2.19 -3.88 -8.27
N ILE A 109 3.13 -3.28 -7.55
CA ILE A 109 4.22 -4.02 -6.87
C ILE A 109 4.37 -3.49 -5.44
N ALA A 110 3.99 -4.31 -4.47
CA ALA A 110 3.95 -3.97 -3.05
C ALA A 110 5.10 -4.64 -2.28
N GLY A 111 5.74 -3.89 -1.38
CA GLY A 111 6.63 -4.42 -0.35
C GLY A 111 6.09 -4.11 1.04
N GLY A 112 5.71 -5.14 1.81
CA GLY A 112 5.14 -4.97 3.16
C GLY A 112 3.93 -4.03 3.18
N SER A 113 3.93 -3.04 4.10
CA SER A 113 2.86 -2.03 4.18
C SER A 113 2.71 -1.13 2.93
N GLY A 114 3.61 -1.23 1.94
CA GLY A 114 3.41 -0.60 0.63
C GLY A 114 2.19 -1.12 -0.14
N ILE A 115 1.54 -2.18 0.35
CA ILE A 115 0.25 -2.64 -0.18
C ILE A 115 -0.88 -1.61 0.00
N VAL A 116 -0.81 -0.75 1.02
CA VAL A 116 -1.92 0.13 1.42
C VAL A 116 -2.46 1.00 0.29
N PRO A 117 -1.63 1.82 -0.41
CA PRO A 117 -2.13 2.60 -1.54
C PRO A 117 -2.53 1.72 -2.73
N LEU A 118 -1.89 0.57 -2.91
CA LEU A 118 -2.12 -0.34 -4.04
C LEU A 118 -3.44 -1.13 -3.88
N LEU A 119 -3.82 -1.46 -2.64
CA LEU A 119 -5.14 -2.01 -2.33
C LEU A 119 -6.24 -0.99 -2.61
N ALA A 120 -6.04 0.29 -2.29
CA ALA A 120 -6.99 1.34 -2.67
C ALA A 120 -7.21 1.35 -4.19
N MET A 121 -6.15 1.21 -4.98
CA MET A 121 -6.26 1.13 -6.45
C MET A 121 -7.04 -0.11 -6.89
N ALA A 122 -6.74 -1.29 -6.34
CA ALA A 122 -7.45 -2.53 -6.64
C ALA A 122 -8.94 -2.46 -6.22
N ARG A 123 -9.26 -1.84 -5.09
CA ARG A 123 -10.65 -1.59 -4.66
C ARG A 123 -11.40 -0.69 -5.64
N VAL A 124 -10.78 0.41 -6.10
CA VAL A 124 -11.40 1.29 -7.11
C VAL A 124 -11.58 0.54 -8.43
N HIS A 125 -10.60 -0.27 -8.82
CA HIS A 125 -10.65 -1.08 -10.03
C HIS A 125 -11.85 -2.03 -10.04
N ALA A 126 -12.01 -2.80 -8.95
CA ALA A 126 -13.13 -3.72 -8.77
C ALA A 126 -14.49 -3.00 -8.73
N ARG A 127 -14.59 -1.91 -7.95
CA ARG A 127 -15.84 -1.11 -7.83
C ARG A 127 -16.27 -0.49 -9.16
N ALA A 128 -15.32 -0.08 -9.98
CA ALA A 128 -15.58 0.48 -11.31
C ALA A 128 -15.86 -0.62 -12.36
N SER A 129 -15.68 -1.90 -12.01
CA SER A 129 -15.72 -3.02 -12.95
C SER A 129 -14.85 -2.77 -14.18
N SER A 130 -13.64 -2.23 -13.94
CA SER A 130 -12.69 -1.91 -14.98
C SER A 130 -12.26 -3.18 -15.73
N ALA A 131 -12.19 -3.09 -17.06
CA ALA A 131 -11.71 -4.18 -17.91
C ALA A 131 -10.20 -4.13 -18.16
N ALA A 132 -9.50 -3.11 -17.64
CA ALA A 132 -8.05 -3.02 -17.75
C ALA A 132 -7.40 -4.19 -16.99
N PRO A 133 -6.48 -4.97 -17.57
CA PRO A 133 -5.79 -6.01 -16.82
C PRO A 133 -5.01 -5.40 -15.65
N MET A 134 -5.26 -5.84 -14.42
CA MET A 134 -4.54 -5.40 -13.23
C MET A 134 -3.82 -6.59 -12.58
N ARG A 135 -2.51 -6.50 -12.47
CA ARG A 135 -1.69 -7.54 -11.85
C ARG A 135 -0.91 -6.97 -10.68
N MET A 136 -0.93 -7.67 -9.55
CA MET A 136 -0.21 -7.31 -8.35
C MET A 136 0.87 -8.33 -8.04
N LEU A 137 2.09 -7.86 -7.77
CA LEU A 137 3.12 -8.65 -7.09
C LEU A 137 3.26 -8.13 -5.65
N TYR A 138 2.94 -8.97 -4.66
CA TYR A 138 3.04 -8.60 -3.25
C TYR A 138 4.18 -9.36 -2.56
N SER A 139 5.22 -8.61 -2.17
CA SER A 139 6.37 -9.13 -1.44
C SER A 139 6.26 -8.88 0.06
N VAL A 140 6.29 -9.97 0.83
CA VAL A 140 6.15 -9.96 2.29
C VAL A 140 7.12 -10.96 2.92
N ARG A 141 7.38 -10.85 4.22
CA ARG A 141 8.32 -11.75 4.90
C ARG A 141 7.78 -13.18 4.99
N SER A 142 6.53 -13.31 5.42
CA SER A 142 5.76 -14.54 5.53
C SER A 142 4.26 -14.26 5.34
N ALA A 143 3.42 -15.28 5.29
CA ALA A 143 1.97 -15.11 5.20
C ALA A 143 1.38 -14.33 6.39
N ALA A 144 1.97 -14.46 7.58
CA ALA A 144 1.52 -13.72 8.78
C ALA A 144 1.81 -12.21 8.70
N ASP A 145 2.71 -11.80 7.80
CA ASP A 145 3.07 -10.40 7.59
C ASP A 145 2.24 -9.73 6.48
N ALA A 146 1.33 -10.48 5.84
CA ALA A 146 0.52 -9.99 4.75
C ALA A 146 -0.71 -9.24 5.28
N PHE A 147 -0.69 -7.92 5.18
CA PHE A 147 -1.91 -7.12 5.30
C PHE A 147 -2.90 -7.50 4.19
N TYR A 148 -4.19 -7.59 4.54
CA TYR A 148 -5.31 -7.76 3.60
C TYR A 148 -5.29 -9.04 2.74
N ALA A 149 -4.63 -10.11 3.19
CA ALA A 149 -4.52 -11.35 2.41
C ALA A 149 -5.88 -11.94 2.01
N ASP A 150 -6.81 -12.05 2.96
CA ASP A 150 -8.15 -12.57 2.69
C ASP A 150 -8.94 -11.70 1.71
N GLU A 151 -8.82 -10.37 1.84
CA GLU A 151 -9.51 -9.43 0.97
C GLU A 151 -8.95 -9.49 -0.46
N LEU A 152 -7.63 -9.52 -0.64
CA LEU A 152 -6.99 -9.63 -1.95
C LEU A 152 -7.43 -10.90 -2.69
N GLY A 153 -7.62 -12.01 -1.98
CA GLY A 153 -8.13 -13.27 -2.56
C GLY A 153 -9.64 -13.28 -2.83
N ALA A 154 -10.39 -12.34 -2.26
CA ALA A 154 -11.84 -12.27 -2.34
C ALA A 154 -12.35 -11.06 -3.16
N LEU A 155 -11.46 -10.25 -3.75
CA LEU A 155 -11.86 -9.14 -4.61
C LEU A 155 -12.70 -9.65 -5.79
N PRO A 156 -13.92 -9.13 -6.00
CA PRO A 156 -14.84 -9.60 -7.04
C PRO A 156 -14.46 -9.00 -8.41
N ASP A 157 -13.29 -9.38 -8.91
CA ASP A 157 -12.67 -8.74 -10.07
C ASP A 157 -11.86 -9.73 -10.91
N ASP A 158 -12.46 -10.17 -12.02
CA ASP A 158 -11.85 -11.14 -12.93
C ASP A 158 -10.64 -10.57 -13.70
N ALA A 159 -10.49 -9.24 -13.74
CA ALA A 159 -9.36 -8.57 -14.37
C ALA A 159 -8.21 -8.32 -13.38
N PHE A 160 -8.39 -8.63 -12.09
CA PHE A 160 -7.37 -8.53 -11.05
C PHE A 160 -6.70 -9.88 -10.76
N THR A 161 -5.38 -9.89 -10.67
CA THR A 161 -4.60 -11.06 -10.24
C THR A 161 -3.54 -10.67 -9.22
N VAL A 162 -3.22 -11.58 -8.30
CA VAL A 162 -2.19 -11.38 -7.28
C VAL A 162 -1.18 -12.54 -7.26
N ASP A 163 0.09 -12.19 -7.38
CA ASP A 163 1.25 -13.04 -7.20
C ASP A 163 1.93 -12.73 -5.87
N TRP A 164 2.37 -13.77 -5.16
CA TRP A 164 2.97 -13.63 -3.82
C TRP A 164 4.47 -13.97 -3.83
N ALA A 165 5.30 -13.07 -3.29
CA ALA A 165 6.73 -13.27 -3.12
C ALA A 165 7.15 -13.22 -1.65
N TYR A 166 7.23 -14.39 -1.01
CA TYR A 166 7.69 -14.50 0.37
C TYR A 166 9.21 -14.40 0.46
N THR A 167 9.74 -13.51 1.32
CA THR A 167 11.19 -13.26 1.40
C THR A 167 11.90 -14.08 2.48
N ARG A 168 11.18 -14.55 3.51
CA ARG A 168 11.77 -15.31 4.64
C ARG A 168 11.15 -16.69 4.81
N SER A 169 9.82 -16.78 4.74
CA SER A 169 9.10 -18.04 4.93
C SER A 169 7.92 -18.12 3.97
N ALA A 170 8.00 -19.04 3.00
CA ALA A 170 6.91 -19.32 2.08
C ALA A 170 6.00 -20.41 2.67
N PRO A 171 4.67 -20.33 2.48
CA PRO A 171 3.76 -21.40 2.86
C PRO A 171 4.13 -22.74 2.21
N PRO A 172 3.86 -23.89 2.86
CA PRO A 172 4.02 -25.20 2.25
C PRO A 172 3.28 -25.29 0.91
N GLY A 173 3.95 -25.78 -0.13
CA GLY A 173 3.37 -25.91 -1.47
C GLY A 173 3.36 -24.62 -2.30
N HIS A 174 3.86 -23.49 -1.78
CA HIS A 174 4.03 -22.29 -2.59
C HIS A 174 5.01 -22.57 -3.74
N PRO A 175 4.69 -22.23 -5.00
CA PRO A 175 5.51 -22.60 -6.17
C PRO A 175 6.90 -21.98 -6.17
N ARG A 176 7.08 -20.85 -5.48
CA ARG A 176 8.35 -20.12 -5.39
C ARG A 176 8.99 -20.34 -4.02
N ALA A 177 10.28 -20.65 -3.99
CA ALA A 177 11.04 -20.67 -2.73
C ALA A 177 11.10 -19.27 -2.08
N ALA A 178 11.32 -19.22 -0.77
CA ALA A 178 11.50 -17.95 -0.09
C ALA A 178 12.77 -17.23 -0.59
N GLY A 179 12.66 -15.93 -0.84
CA GLY A 179 13.75 -15.10 -1.35
C GLY A 179 13.28 -13.71 -1.72
N ARG A 180 14.21 -12.74 -1.78
CA ARG A 180 13.92 -11.37 -2.24
C ARG A 180 13.46 -11.39 -3.70
N VAL A 181 12.69 -10.38 -4.10
CA VAL A 181 12.33 -10.18 -5.51
C VAL A 181 13.61 -9.96 -6.32
N ASP A 182 13.73 -10.71 -7.41
CA ASP A 182 14.83 -10.66 -8.36
C ASP A 182 14.29 -10.59 -9.80
N ALA A 183 15.19 -10.54 -10.79
CA ALA A 183 14.81 -10.46 -12.20
C ALA A 183 13.90 -11.61 -12.65
N ALA A 184 14.14 -12.83 -12.17
CA ALA A 184 13.33 -14.00 -12.52
C ALA A 184 11.92 -13.90 -11.92
N THR A 185 11.81 -13.41 -10.68
CA THR A 185 10.54 -13.15 -10.02
C THR A 185 9.74 -12.09 -10.78
N LEU A 186 10.36 -10.96 -11.16
CA LEU A 186 9.66 -9.94 -11.95
C LEU A 186 9.21 -10.48 -13.31
N ALA A 187 10.09 -11.14 -14.06
CA ALA A 187 9.75 -11.68 -15.37
C ALA A 187 8.54 -12.65 -15.34
N ALA A 188 8.37 -13.41 -14.25
CA ALA A 188 7.23 -14.31 -14.09
C ALA A 188 5.95 -13.61 -13.58
N SER A 189 6.11 -12.55 -12.79
CA SER A 189 5.02 -11.93 -12.01
C SER A 189 4.63 -10.52 -12.44
N THR A 190 5.17 -10.01 -13.54
CA THR A 190 4.78 -8.70 -14.08
C THR A 190 4.15 -8.80 -15.48
N ILE A 191 3.33 -7.81 -15.82
CA ILE A 191 2.88 -7.58 -17.20
C ILE A 191 4.10 -7.22 -18.06
N PRO A 192 4.29 -7.82 -19.26
CA PRO A 192 5.40 -7.50 -20.16
C PRO A 192 5.50 -6.02 -20.52
N ALA A 193 6.73 -5.50 -20.60
CA ALA A 193 6.98 -4.12 -21.00
C ALA A 193 6.40 -3.74 -22.38
N ALA A 194 6.31 -4.71 -23.31
CA ALA A 194 5.72 -4.52 -24.64
C ALA A 194 4.24 -4.14 -24.61
N GLU A 195 3.52 -4.49 -23.54
CA GLU A 195 2.12 -4.12 -23.32
C GLU A 195 1.97 -2.72 -22.71
N GLN A 196 3.10 -2.05 -22.41
CA GLN A 196 3.17 -0.70 -21.87
C GLN A 196 2.26 -0.50 -20.65
N PRO A 197 2.40 -1.31 -19.57
CA PRO A 197 1.59 -1.11 -18.39
C PRO A 197 1.89 0.23 -17.71
N SER A 198 0.91 0.82 -17.03
CA SER A 198 1.18 1.80 -15.96
C SER A 198 1.66 1.01 -14.74
N VAL A 199 2.85 1.33 -14.19
CA VAL A 199 3.47 0.57 -13.09
C VAL A 199 3.50 1.41 -11.82
N TYR A 200 3.05 0.84 -10.71
CA TYR A 200 3.04 1.46 -9.38
C TYR A 200 3.80 0.58 -8.39
N VAL A 201 4.90 1.11 -7.84
CA VAL A 201 5.75 0.41 -6.88
C VAL A 201 5.71 1.14 -5.54
N CYS A 202 5.30 0.46 -4.46
CA CYS A 202 5.30 1.04 -3.13
C CYS A 202 5.90 0.08 -2.10
N GLY A 203 6.74 0.59 -1.20
CA GLY A 203 7.43 -0.20 -0.18
C GLY A 203 8.60 0.54 0.48
N PRO A 204 9.42 -0.19 1.26
CA PRO A 204 10.66 0.35 1.83
C PRO A 204 11.61 0.86 0.75
N THR A 205 12.36 1.94 1.01
CA THR A 205 13.27 2.58 0.02
C THR A 205 14.12 1.58 -0.77
N GLY A 206 14.86 0.70 -0.08
CA GLY A 206 15.73 -0.28 -0.76
C GLY A 206 14.98 -1.35 -1.56
N PHE A 207 13.71 -1.63 -1.24
CA PHE A 207 12.87 -2.50 -2.07
C PHE A 207 12.46 -1.79 -3.36
N VAL A 208 11.99 -0.55 -3.23
CA VAL A 208 11.49 0.23 -4.36
C VAL A 208 12.60 0.53 -5.36
N GLU A 209 13.79 0.89 -4.89
CA GLU A 209 14.96 1.11 -5.75
C GLU A 209 15.34 -0.16 -6.51
N ALA A 210 15.47 -1.29 -5.82
CA ALA A 210 15.81 -2.56 -6.46
C ALA A 210 14.76 -3.00 -7.50
N VAL A 211 13.47 -2.85 -7.21
CA VAL A 211 12.40 -3.20 -8.15
C VAL A 211 12.39 -2.26 -9.34
N ALA A 212 12.54 -0.94 -9.13
CA ALA A 212 12.58 0.03 -10.22
C ALA A 212 13.75 -0.24 -11.18
N ASP A 213 14.94 -0.51 -10.65
CA ASP A 213 16.13 -0.84 -11.45
C ASP A 213 15.92 -2.12 -12.28
N LEU A 214 15.30 -3.14 -11.68
CA LEU A 214 14.99 -4.39 -12.38
C LEU A 214 13.92 -4.20 -13.46
N LEU A 215 12.90 -3.38 -13.22
CA LEU A 215 11.87 -3.05 -14.22
C LEU A 215 12.47 -2.34 -15.44
N VAL A 216 13.33 -1.34 -15.20
CA VAL A 216 14.04 -0.63 -16.28
C VAL A 216 14.96 -1.60 -17.04
N SER A 217 15.67 -2.47 -16.32
CA SER A 217 16.52 -3.50 -16.93
C SER A 217 15.72 -4.51 -17.76
N ALA A 218 14.45 -4.75 -17.40
CA ALA A 218 13.51 -5.58 -18.15
C ALA A 218 12.83 -4.84 -19.33
N GLY A 219 13.16 -3.56 -19.54
CA GLY A 219 12.70 -2.77 -20.69
C GLY A 219 11.42 -1.97 -20.46
N HIS A 220 10.94 -1.86 -19.21
CA HIS A 220 9.85 -0.95 -18.90
C HIS A 220 10.28 0.51 -19.07
N ASP A 221 9.40 1.32 -19.64
CA ASP A 221 9.59 2.77 -19.76
C ASP A 221 9.60 3.43 -18.37
N PRO A 222 10.69 4.10 -17.96
CA PRO A 222 10.78 4.79 -16.67
C PRO A 222 9.65 5.79 -16.42
N ASP A 223 9.13 6.45 -17.46
CA ASP A 223 8.06 7.45 -17.32
C ASP A 223 6.71 6.82 -16.93
N ARG A 224 6.60 5.50 -17.08
CA ARG A 224 5.43 4.71 -16.68
C ARG A 224 5.59 4.06 -15.31
N ILE A 225 6.76 4.19 -14.68
CA ILE A 225 7.05 3.63 -13.35
C ILE A 225 6.89 4.73 -12.31
N ARG A 226 5.79 4.66 -11.57
CA ARG A 226 5.52 5.51 -10.41
C ARG A 226 5.98 4.80 -9.16
N THR A 227 6.67 5.52 -8.29
CA THR A 227 7.20 4.97 -7.03
C THR A 227 6.78 5.81 -5.84
N GLU A 228 6.36 5.15 -4.77
CA GLU A 228 6.20 5.74 -3.43
C GLU A 228 7.07 4.96 -2.44
N ARG A 229 7.75 5.66 -1.53
CA ARG A 229 8.78 5.09 -0.65
C ARG A 229 8.52 5.50 0.78
N PHE A 230 8.79 4.58 1.70
CA PHE A 230 8.87 4.88 3.14
C PHE A 230 10.11 4.22 3.73
N GLY A 231 10.48 4.63 4.94
CA GLY A 231 11.67 4.12 5.61
C GLY A 231 12.95 4.59 4.91
N GLY A 232 13.60 5.57 5.51
CA GLY A 232 14.86 6.14 5.06
C GLY A 232 15.29 7.15 6.11
N ALA A 233 16.50 6.98 6.62
CA ALA A 233 17.24 8.05 7.27
C ALA A 233 18.01 8.83 6.20
#